data_AF-A0A397J7Y2-F1
#
_entry.id   AF-A0A397J7Y2-F1
#
_cell.length_a   1.000
_cell.length_b   1.000
_cell.length_c   1.000
_cell.angle_alpha   90.00
_cell.angle_beta   90.00
_cell.angle_gamma   90.00
#
_symmetry.space_group_name_H-M   'P 1'
#
loop_
_entity.id
_entity.type
_entity.pdbx_description
1 polymer ?
#
loop_
_entity_poly.entity_id
_entity_poly.type
_entity_poly.pdbx_seq_one_letter_code
_entity_poly.pdbx_strand_id
1 'polypeptide(L)'
;MRNLQYSEEFTNFLIVLGTISSRALELFRQNLVGRSIQGIRKLRANSSDILTNPDLCFENVIRFKRFLDKINYKGPIAAMSDNTKLKPSLRYSSQLGCIVGSILSNEETKIQAYDDIPRIINSIKDKKAIANYVRVYILQIPLPKFPPIIIALIPNNGKDSADAIANIHKKLILEIAPQLNISILSIGSDGAAAEFGAQSIILNTKTDKKIEIIDKTLNINFNCPVFPNIGPVLRIQDPKHAKKTARNVIMSGARVLTFGKNIANFEHFFKLVNLPNSVLYKNDVIKLDRQDDGAASSVNFFKCKPSKSFTPITFEYLQHKRNIYEGYWYRKPSFLLIKRNTPEVIDIDNLQ
;
A
#
# COMPACT_ATOMS: atom_id res chain seq x y z
N MET A 1 -4.89 -20.14 -38.14
CA MET A 1 -6.08 -20.73 -37.47
C MET A 1 -6.84 -19.63 -36.75
N ARG A 2 -8.12 -19.41 -37.09
CA ARG A 2 -9.03 -18.52 -36.34
C ARG A 2 -9.92 -19.40 -35.45
N ASN A 3 -10.27 -18.93 -34.24
CA ASN A 3 -11.21 -19.56 -33.29
C ASN A 3 -10.77 -20.83 -32.54
N LEU A 4 -9.47 -21.06 -32.31
CA LEU A 4 -9.03 -22.08 -31.36
C LEU A 4 -9.48 -21.71 -29.93
N GLN A 5 -10.22 -22.61 -29.29
CA GLN A 5 -10.49 -22.53 -27.86
C GLN A 5 -9.29 -23.08 -27.10
N TYR A 6 -8.86 -22.34 -26.08
CA TYR A 6 -7.76 -22.75 -25.21
C TYR A 6 -8.33 -23.15 -23.86
N SER A 7 -7.73 -24.18 -23.23
CA SER A 7 -8.09 -24.57 -21.88
C SER A 7 -7.92 -23.40 -20.90
N GLU A 8 -8.58 -23.49 -19.75
CA GLU A 8 -8.50 -22.47 -18.71
C GLU A 8 -7.07 -22.40 -18.15
N GLU A 9 -6.42 -23.54 -17.93
CA GLU A 9 -5.06 -23.64 -17.39
C GLU A 9 -4.05 -22.98 -18.33
N PHE A 10 -4.15 -23.28 -19.62
CA PHE A 10 -3.28 -22.67 -20.62
C PHE A 10 -3.56 -21.17 -20.76
N THR A 11 -4.82 -20.75 -20.68
CA THR A 11 -5.20 -19.34 -20.68
C THR A 11 -4.62 -18.62 -19.45
N ASN A 12 -4.69 -19.23 -18.27
CA ASN A 12 -4.13 -18.69 -17.03
C ASN A 12 -2.60 -18.57 -17.10
N PHE A 13 -1.92 -19.58 -17.67
CA PHE A 13 -0.48 -19.50 -17.95
C PHE A 13 -0.15 -18.29 -18.84
N LEU A 14 -0.86 -18.11 -19.95
CA LEU A 14 -0.64 -16.98 -20.87
C LEU A 14 -0.97 -15.62 -20.21
N ILE A 15 -1.97 -15.56 -19.34
CA ILE A 15 -2.31 -14.38 -18.54
C ILE A 15 -1.15 -14.05 -17.60
N VAL A 16 -0.59 -15.02 -16.89
CA VAL A 16 0.56 -14.83 -15.99
C VAL A 16 1.78 -14.38 -16.79
N LEU A 17 2.10 -15.06 -17.90
CA LEU A 17 3.21 -14.71 -18.78
C LEU A 17 3.10 -13.27 -19.31
N GLY A 18 1.91 -12.89 -19.79
CA GLY A 18 1.64 -11.54 -20.28
C GLY A 18 1.65 -10.46 -19.20
N THR A 19 1.35 -10.80 -17.94
CA THR A 19 1.47 -9.90 -16.79
C THR A 19 2.93 -9.67 -16.42
N ILE A 20 3.77 -10.70 -16.49
CA ILE A 20 5.22 -10.58 -16.23
C ILE A 20 5.89 -9.79 -17.36
N SER A 21 5.60 -10.13 -18.61
CA SER A 21 6.15 -9.45 -19.79
C SER A 21 5.29 -9.64 -21.02
N SER A 22 4.78 -8.54 -21.57
CA SER A 22 4.09 -8.54 -22.86
C SER A 22 4.98 -9.04 -24.00
N ARG A 23 6.29 -8.78 -23.93
CA ARG A 23 7.26 -9.26 -24.91
C ARG A 23 7.52 -10.76 -24.80
N ALA A 24 7.54 -11.30 -23.57
CA ALA A 24 7.65 -12.74 -23.38
C ALA A 24 6.42 -13.48 -23.93
N LEU A 25 5.22 -12.94 -23.70
CA LEU A 25 4.00 -13.46 -24.32
C LEU A 25 4.05 -13.40 -25.85
N GLU A 26 4.59 -12.33 -26.42
CA GLU A 26 4.74 -12.20 -27.87
C GLU A 26 5.76 -13.21 -28.43
N LEU A 27 6.93 -13.35 -27.80
CA LEU A 27 7.93 -14.36 -28.16
C LEU A 27 7.35 -15.77 -28.06
N PHE A 28 6.61 -16.06 -27.00
CA PHE A 28 5.90 -17.33 -26.86
C PHE A 28 4.95 -17.55 -28.04
N ARG A 29 4.15 -16.53 -28.40
CA ARG A 29 3.17 -16.62 -29.50
C ARG A 29 3.82 -16.74 -30.90
N GLN A 30 5.05 -16.26 -31.07
CA GLN A 30 5.80 -16.42 -32.32
C GLN A 30 6.24 -17.87 -32.55
N ASN A 31 6.50 -18.60 -31.47
CA ASN A 31 7.00 -19.98 -31.53
C ASN A 31 5.88 -21.01 -31.30
N LEU A 32 4.84 -20.65 -30.55
CA LEU A 32 3.76 -21.54 -30.14
C LEU A 32 2.40 -20.86 -30.33
N VAL A 33 1.36 -21.67 -30.50
CA VAL A 33 -0.01 -21.17 -30.65
C VAL A 33 -0.53 -20.69 -29.28
N GLY A 34 -1.05 -19.47 -29.23
CA GLY A 34 -1.55 -18.88 -27.98
C GLY A 34 -2.45 -17.67 -28.18
N ARG A 35 -3.07 -17.22 -27.09
CA ARG A 35 -3.90 -16.00 -27.07
C ARG A 35 -3.05 -14.75 -27.29
N SER A 36 -3.59 -13.81 -28.07
CA SER A 36 -2.99 -12.47 -28.21
C SER A 36 -3.23 -11.63 -26.97
N ILE A 37 -2.45 -10.55 -26.80
CA ILE A 37 -2.66 -9.58 -25.72
C ILE A 37 -4.06 -8.94 -25.79
N GLN A 38 -4.59 -8.73 -27.00
CA GLN A 38 -5.95 -8.24 -27.20
C GLN A 38 -6.99 -9.24 -26.70
N GLY A 39 -6.80 -10.53 -27.01
CA GLY A 39 -7.67 -11.60 -26.51
C GLY A 39 -7.65 -11.70 -24.98
N ILE A 40 -6.47 -11.58 -24.37
CA ILE A 40 -6.33 -11.53 -22.90
C ILE A 40 -7.03 -10.31 -22.32
N ARG A 41 -6.89 -9.12 -22.93
CA ARG A 41 -7.57 -7.91 -22.47
C ARG A 41 -9.09 -8.05 -22.53
N LYS A 42 -9.63 -8.66 -23.59
CA LYS A 42 -11.07 -8.93 -23.71
C LYS A 42 -11.57 -9.89 -22.63
N LEU A 43 -10.81 -10.94 -22.32
CA LEU A 43 -11.14 -11.85 -21.21
C LEU A 43 -11.15 -11.14 -19.86
N ARG A 44 -10.15 -10.28 -19.59
CA ARG A 44 -10.08 -9.50 -18.35
C ARG A 44 -11.22 -8.50 -18.23
N ALA A 45 -11.56 -7.81 -19.32
CA ALA A 45 -12.67 -6.84 -19.34
C ALA A 45 -14.03 -7.49 -19.05
N ASN A 46 -14.20 -8.76 -19.45
CA ASN A 46 -15.42 -9.52 -19.20
C ASN A 46 -15.43 -10.25 -17.85
N SER A 47 -14.35 -10.18 -17.07
CA SER A 47 -14.27 -10.83 -15.76
C SER A 47 -15.11 -10.06 -14.73
N SER A 48 -15.88 -10.79 -13.93
CA SER A 48 -16.58 -10.22 -12.77
C SER A 48 -15.66 -9.68 -11.68
N ASP A 49 -14.36 -10.00 -11.75
CA ASP A 49 -13.38 -9.65 -10.73
C ASP A 49 -12.60 -8.37 -11.09
N ILE A 50 -12.92 -7.72 -12.21
CA ILE A 50 -12.30 -6.45 -12.57
C ILE A 50 -12.77 -5.32 -11.63
N LEU A 51 -11.85 -4.43 -11.23
CA LEU A 51 -12.20 -3.23 -10.48
C LEU A 51 -12.83 -2.23 -11.45
N THR A 52 -14.15 -2.10 -11.44
CA THR A 52 -14.89 -1.21 -12.34
C THR A 52 -15.04 0.19 -11.76
N ASN A 53 -15.50 0.27 -10.51
CA ASN A 53 -15.63 1.52 -9.77
C ASN A 53 -14.36 1.76 -8.94
N PRO A 54 -13.64 2.88 -9.12
CA PRO A 54 -12.47 3.19 -8.31
C PRO A 54 -12.82 3.57 -6.86
N ASP A 55 -14.06 3.94 -6.56
CA ASP A 55 -14.45 4.35 -5.21
C ASP A 55 -14.50 3.19 -4.22
N LEU A 56 -14.50 3.51 -2.93
CA LEU A 56 -14.79 2.52 -1.89
C LEU A 56 -16.29 2.23 -1.90
N CYS A 57 -16.69 1.14 -2.56
CA CYS A 57 -18.08 0.69 -2.67
C CYS A 57 -18.28 -0.77 -2.27
N PHE A 58 -19.54 -1.15 -2.07
CA PHE A 58 -19.93 -2.48 -1.63
C PHE A 58 -19.48 -3.57 -2.62
N GLU A 59 -19.56 -3.28 -3.93
CA GLU A 59 -19.18 -4.19 -5.01
C GLU A 59 -17.68 -4.55 -4.98
N ASN A 60 -16.83 -3.62 -4.57
CA ASN A 60 -15.40 -3.85 -4.49
C ASN A 60 -15.04 -4.74 -3.30
N VAL A 61 -15.74 -4.56 -2.16
CA VAL A 61 -15.52 -5.38 -0.97
C VAL A 61 -16.18 -6.75 -1.10
N ILE A 62 -17.34 -6.88 -1.76
CA ILE A 62 -17.95 -8.19 -2.02
C ILE A 62 -17.09 -9.04 -2.95
N ARG A 63 -16.35 -8.44 -3.90
CA ARG A 63 -15.34 -9.17 -4.68
C ARG A 63 -14.29 -9.79 -3.76
N PHE A 64 -13.81 -9.03 -2.78
CA PHE A 64 -12.90 -9.56 -1.77
C PHE A 64 -13.55 -10.66 -0.93
N LYS A 65 -14.84 -10.50 -0.55
CA LYS A 65 -15.61 -11.54 0.16
C LYS A 65 -15.69 -12.85 -0.63
N ARG A 66 -16.00 -12.80 -1.94
CA ARG A 66 -16.03 -13.98 -2.82
C ARG A 66 -14.68 -14.70 -2.82
N PHE A 67 -13.58 -13.94 -2.83
CA PHE A 67 -12.25 -14.52 -2.70
C PHE A 67 -12.07 -15.23 -1.36
N LEU A 68 -12.47 -14.63 -0.24
CA LEU A 68 -12.42 -15.27 1.08
C LEU A 68 -13.26 -16.56 1.13
N ASP A 69 -14.45 -16.55 0.55
CA ASP A 69 -15.35 -17.70 0.51
C ASP A 69 -14.78 -18.85 -0.32
N LYS A 70 -14.17 -18.53 -1.47
CA LYS A 70 -13.51 -19.53 -2.34
C LYS A 70 -12.39 -20.28 -1.65
N ILE A 71 -11.70 -19.64 -0.71
CA ILE A 71 -10.63 -20.27 0.10
C ILE A 71 -11.12 -20.72 1.49
N ASN A 72 -12.42 -20.60 1.77
CA ASN A 72 -13.05 -20.90 3.07
C ASN A 72 -12.36 -20.19 4.25
N TYR A 73 -11.93 -18.94 4.06
CA TYR A 73 -11.28 -18.14 5.10
C TYR A 73 -12.31 -17.33 5.88
N LYS A 74 -12.39 -17.59 7.19
CA LYS A 74 -13.30 -16.92 8.14
C LYS A 74 -12.56 -16.06 9.17
N GLY A 75 -11.25 -15.93 9.03
CA GLY A 75 -10.44 -15.17 9.96
C GLY A 75 -10.53 -13.67 9.73
N PRO A 76 -9.89 -12.87 10.60
CA PRO A 76 -9.84 -11.43 10.44
C PRO A 76 -8.97 -11.01 9.25
N ILE A 77 -9.19 -9.78 8.76
CA ILE A 77 -8.43 -9.16 7.68
C ILE A 77 -7.78 -7.86 8.14
N ALA A 78 -6.68 -7.48 7.48
CA ALA A 78 -6.05 -6.19 7.67
C ALA A 78 -6.47 -5.25 6.54
N ALA A 79 -6.94 -4.06 6.89
CA ALA A 79 -7.12 -2.96 5.97
C ALA A 79 -5.89 -2.04 6.03
N MET A 80 -5.48 -1.49 4.90
CA MET A 80 -4.41 -0.51 4.83
C MET A 80 -4.68 0.52 3.73
N SER A 81 -4.19 1.73 3.93
CA SER A 81 -4.28 2.78 2.92
C SER A 81 -3.02 3.61 2.89
N ASP A 82 -2.66 4.06 1.69
CA ASP A 82 -1.54 4.97 1.47
C ASP A 82 -1.80 5.85 0.23
N ASN A 83 -1.18 7.03 0.21
CA ASN A 83 -1.23 7.96 -0.90
C ASN A 83 -0.04 7.77 -1.84
N THR A 84 -0.33 7.44 -3.10
CA THR A 84 0.68 7.40 -4.16
C THR A 84 0.60 8.64 -5.02
N LYS A 85 1.75 9.27 -5.28
CA LYS A 85 1.85 10.44 -6.18
C LYS A 85 1.65 10.01 -7.63
N LEU A 86 0.85 10.77 -8.37
CA LEU A 86 0.56 10.54 -9.79
C LEU A 86 1.13 11.68 -10.64
N LYS A 87 1.32 11.40 -11.94
CA LYS A 87 1.52 12.46 -12.95
C LYS A 87 0.14 13.10 -13.22
N PRO A 88 -0.04 14.40 -12.96
CA PRO A 88 -1.32 15.06 -13.18
C PRO A 88 -1.71 14.99 -14.66
N SER A 89 -2.86 14.38 -14.96
CA SER A 89 -3.40 14.32 -16.32
C SER A 89 -4.89 13.99 -16.29
N LEU A 90 -5.66 14.59 -17.20
CA LEU A 90 -7.05 14.25 -17.43
C LEU A 90 -7.15 13.28 -18.60
N ARG A 91 -7.98 12.25 -18.46
CA ARG A 91 -8.25 11.28 -19.53
C ARG A 91 -9.73 10.94 -19.57
N TYR A 92 -10.23 10.59 -20.74
CA TYR A 92 -11.57 10.01 -20.85
C TYR A 92 -11.52 8.51 -20.54
N SER A 93 -12.46 8.04 -19.71
CA SER A 93 -12.68 6.61 -19.49
C SER A 93 -13.95 6.18 -20.19
N SER A 94 -13.83 5.37 -21.26
CA SER A 94 -14.99 4.81 -21.96
C SER A 94 -15.79 3.83 -21.09
N GLN A 95 -15.15 3.23 -20.09
CA GLN A 95 -15.80 2.30 -19.16
C GLN A 95 -16.71 3.03 -18.16
N LEU A 96 -16.31 4.22 -17.73
CA LEU A 96 -17.07 5.03 -16.77
C LEU A 96 -17.94 6.10 -17.45
N GLY A 97 -17.66 6.40 -18.72
CA GLY A 97 -18.30 7.49 -19.46
C GLY A 97 -17.96 8.89 -18.92
N CYS A 98 -16.85 9.04 -18.20
CA CYS A 98 -16.46 10.27 -17.53
C CYS A 98 -15.00 10.67 -17.77
N ILE A 99 -14.66 11.92 -17.43
CA ILE A 99 -13.28 12.41 -17.37
C ILE A 99 -12.65 12.01 -16.03
N VAL A 100 -11.63 11.14 -16.09
CA VAL A 100 -10.85 10.68 -14.93
C VAL A 100 -9.57 11.51 -14.77
N GLY A 101 -8.99 11.47 -13.56
CA GLY A 101 -7.81 12.26 -13.18
C GLY A 101 -8.14 13.58 -12.45
N SER A 102 -9.41 13.74 -12.06
CA SER A 102 -9.91 14.83 -11.22
C SER A 102 -10.27 14.31 -9.82
N ILE A 103 -10.35 15.20 -8.84
CA ILE A 103 -10.90 14.93 -7.50
C ILE A 103 -12.44 15.01 -7.47
N LEU A 104 -13.05 15.54 -8.54
CA LEU A 104 -14.50 15.60 -8.67
C LEU A 104 -15.11 14.20 -8.81
N SER A 105 -16.38 14.07 -8.43
CA SER A 105 -17.08 12.79 -8.54
C SER A 105 -17.24 12.32 -10.00
N ASN A 106 -17.46 11.02 -10.18
CA ASN A 106 -17.75 10.45 -11.50
C ASN A 106 -19.02 11.03 -12.12
N GLU A 107 -19.97 11.49 -11.30
CA GLU A 107 -21.22 12.13 -11.75
C GLU A 107 -20.97 13.54 -12.29
N GLU A 108 -20.17 14.35 -11.57
CA GLU A 108 -19.78 15.70 -12.01
C GLU A 108 -18.94 15.71 -13.29
N THR A 109 -18.25 14.61 -13.57
CA THR A 109 -17.33 14.47 -14.71
C THR A 109 -17.90 13.60 -15.83
N LYS A 110 -19.16 13.20 -15.72
CA LYS A 110 -19.84 12.35 -16.69
C LYS A 110 -20.13 13.13 -17.97
N ILE A 111 -19.82 12.52 -19.11
CA ILE A 111 -20.06 13.09 -20.43
C ILE A 111 -21.34 12.47 -20.99
N GLN A 112 -22.34 13.30 -21.28
CA GLN A 112 -23.57 12.89 -21.95
C GLN A 112 -23.56 13.32 -23.42
N ALA A 113 -23.05 14.52 -23.68
CA ALA A 113 -22.87 15.09 -25.01
C ALA A 113 -21.42 15.55 -25.24
N TYR A 114 -20.99 15.62 -26.50
CA TYR A 114 -19.63 16.05 -26.85
C TYR A 114 -19.29 17.45 -26.31
N ASP A 115 -20.27 18.35 -26.30
CA ASP A 115 -20.13 19.73 -25.80
C ASP A 115 -19.89 19.80 -24.28
N ASP A 116 -20.13 18.72 -23.54
CA ASP A 116 -19.83 18.66 -22.11
C ASP A 116 -18.33 18.59 -21.84
N ILE A 117 -17.54 18.04 -22.77
CA ILE A 117 -16.10 17.85 -22.61
C ILE A 117 -15.38 19.17 -22.26
N PRO A 118 -15.47 20.24 -23.08
CA PRO A 118 -14.82 21.50 -22.76
C PRO A 118 -15.38 22.14 -21.48
N ARG A 119 -16.69 22.01 -21.21
CA ARG A 119 -17.34 22.55 -20.01
C ARG A 119 -16.81 21.90 -18.74
N ILE A 120 -16.73 20.57 -18.71
CA ILE A 120 -16.22 19.79 -17.58
C ILE A 120 -14.74 20.08 -17.38
N ILE A 121 -13.93 20.11 -18.46
CA ILE A 121 -12.49 20.42 -18.36
C ILE A 121 -12.28 21.81 -17.77
N ASN A 122 -13.04 22.82 -18.20
CA ASN A 122 -12.95 24.18 -17.65
C ASN A 122 -13.37 24.19 -16.18
N SER A 123 -14.47 23.52 -15.81
CA SER A 123 -14.88 23.39 -14.41
C SER A 123 -13.81 22.76 -13.52
N ILE A 124 -13.13 21.71 -14.01
CA ILE A 124 -12.02 21.07 -13.28
C ILE A 124 -10.86 22.05 -13.08
N LYS A 125 -10.51 22.83 -14.12
CA LYS A 125 -9.45 23.84 -14.04
C LYS A 125 -9.80 24.96 -13.06
N ASP A 126 -11.01 25.49 -13.14
CA ASP A 126 -11.50 26.59 -12.29
C ASP A 126 -11.51 26.18 -10.81
N LYS A 127 -11.97 24.95 -10.52
CA LYS A 127 -11.95 24.37 -9.17
C LYS A 127 -10.57 23.89 -8.71
N LYS A 128 -9.53 23.98 -9.56
CA LYS A 128 -8.18 23.41 -9.31
C LYS A 128 -8.24 21.94 -8.87
N ALA A 129 -9.12 21.18 -9.53
CA ALA A 129 -9.52 19.85 -9.13
C ALA A 129 -8.69 18.72 -9.76
N ILE A 130 -7.57 19.03 -10.41
CA ILE A 130 -6.70 18.00 -11.00
C ILE A 130 -6.04 17.20 -9.86
N ALA A 131 -6.16 15.87 -9.92
CA ALA A 131 -5.61 14.97 -8.92
C ALA A 131 -4.08 14.84 -9.09
N ASN A 132 -3.37 14.99 -7.97
CA ASN A 132 -1.91 14.83 -7.90
C ASN A 132 -1.51 13.53 -7.20
N TYR A 133 -2.46 12.89 -6.51
CA TYR A 133 -2.27 11.69 -5.74
C TYR A 133 -3.49 10.79 -5.90
N VAL A 134 -3.33 9.51 -5.60
CA VAL A 134 -4.42 8.55 -5.41
C VAL A 134 -4.21 7.85 -4.08
N ARG A 135 -5.26 7.81 -3.26
CA ARG A 135 -5.29 6.95 -2.08
C ARG A 135 -5.68 5.55 -2.51
N VAL A 136 -4.78 4.61 -2.30
CA VAL A 136 -5.03 3.19 -2.55
C VAL A 136 -5.53 2.57 -1.26
N TYR A 137 -6.70 1.92 -1.29
CA TYR A 137 -7.17 1.07 -0.19
C TYR A 137 -6.97 -0.39 -0.54
N ILE A 138 -6.43 -1.13 0.41
CA ILE A 138 -6.07 -2.53 0.26
C ILE A 138 -6.64 -3.32 1.42
N LEU A 139 -7.17 -4.50 1.12
CA LEU A 139 -7.46 -5.55 2.09
C LEU A 139 -6.49 -6.71 1.92
N GLN A 140 -6.03 -7.26 3.03
CA GLN A 140 -5.11 -8.40 3.03
C GLN A 140 -5.49 -9.39 4.13
N ILE A 141 -5.38 -10.68 3.81
CA ILE A 141 -5.39 -11.74 4.82
C ILE A 141 -4.04 -11.69 5.55
N PRO A 142 -4.00 -11.52 6.88
CA PRO A 142 -2.77 -11.39 7.66
C PRO A 142 -2.07 -12.75 7.84
N LEU A 143 -1.88 -13.50 6.75
CA LEU A 143 -1.18 -14.78 6.70
C LEU A 143 -0.15 -14.75 5.56
N PRO A 144 0.97 -15.48 5.71
CA PRO A 144 1.97 -15.59 4.65
C PRO A 144 1.36 -16.05 3.32
N LYS A 145 1.94 -15.58 2.21
CA LYS A 145 1.59 -15.97 0.82
C LYS A 145 0.25 -15.47 0.28
N PHE A 146 -0.55 -14.76 1.07
CA PHE A 146 -1.76 -14.11 0.56
C PHE A 146 -1.45 -12.69 0.05
N PRO A 147 -1.78 -12.40 -1.22
CA PRO A 147 -1.49 -11.10 -1.80
C PRO A 147 -2.45 -10.02 -1.26
N PRO A 148 -2.02 -8.76 -1.20
CA PRO A 148 -2.90 -7.62 -0.99
C PRO A 148 -3.87 -7.46 -2.17
N ILE A 149 -5.13 -7.14 -1.88
CA ILE A 149 -6.16 -6.88 -2.90
C ILE A 149 -6.61 -5.42 -2.77
N ILE A 150 -6.47 -4.67 -3.86
CA ILE A 150 -6.95 -3.28 -3.94
C ILE A 150 -8.47 -3.28 -3.99
N ILE A 151 -9.10 -2.47 -3.15
CA ILE A 151 -10.57 -2.29 -3.10
C ILE A 151 -11.02 -0.87 -3.43
N ALA A 152 -10.13 0.12 -3.41
CA ALA A 152 -10.43 1.47 -3.89
C ALA A 152 -9.16 2.21 -4.33
N LEU A 153 -9.33 3.16 -5.24
CA LEU A 153 -8.35 4.07 -5.82
C LEU A 153 -8.95 5.47 -5.87
N ILE A 154 -8.85 6.22 -4.77
CA ILE A 154 -9.57 7.49 -4.61
C ILE A 154 -8.63 8.66 -4.96
N PRO A 155 -8.89 9.41 -6.06
CA PRO A 155 -8.05 10.54 -6.44
C PRO A 155 -8.12 11.68 -5.44
N ASN A 156 -6.98 12.30 -5.14
CA ASN A 156 -6.91 13.46 -4.25
C ASN A 156 -5.77 14.42 -4.65
N ASN A 157 -5.72 15.56 -3.96
CA ASN A 157 -4.72 16.62 -4.20
C ASN A 157 -3.59 16.62 -3.14
N GLY A 158 -3.54 15.61 -2.26
CA GLY A 158 -2.58 15.51 -1.17
C GLY A 158 -2.92 16.37 0.05
N LYS A 159 -4.11 16.97 0.12
CA LYS A 159 -4.57 17.83 1.22
C LYS A 159 -5.74 17.23 2.00
N ASP A 160 -5.87 15.91 2.00
CA ASP A 160 -6.96 15.25 2.73
C ASP A 160 -6.84 15.53 4.23
N SER A 161 -7.95 15.95 4.84
CA SER A 161 -8.04 16.11 6.28
C SER A 161 -8.16 14.77 6.99
N ALA A 162 -7.80 14.73 8.27
CA ALA A 162 -8.00 13.55 9.11
C ALA A 162 -9.47 13.07 9.09
N ASP A 163 -10.43 14.00 9.10
CA ASP A 163 -11.86 13.69 9.04
C ASP A 163 -12.28 13.04 7.71
N ALA A 164 -11.78 13.55 6.57
CA ALA A 164 -12.07 12.98 5.27
C ALA A 164 -11.58 11.53 5.17
N ILE A 165 -10.36 11.26 5.65
CA ILE A 165 -9.78 9.92 5.70
C ILE A 165 -10.56 9.03 6.67
N ALA A 166 -10.91 9.54 7.86
CA ALA A 166 -11.69 8.82 8.85
C ALA A 166 -13.07 8.44 8.33
N ASN A 167 -13.72 9.28 7.53
CA ASN A 167 -15.01 8.98 6.93
C ASN A 167 -14.90 7.80 5.94
N ILE A 168 -13.80 7.69 5.19
CA ILE A 168 -13.57 6.53 4.31
C ILE A 168 -13.37 5.26 5.15
N HIS A 169 -12.59 5.33 6.24
CA HIS A 169 -12.44 4.21 7.18
C HIS A 169 -13.76 3.79 7.82
N LYS A 170 -14.59 4.76 8.24
CA LYS A 170 -15.94 4.52 8.77
C LYS A 170 -16.84 3.86 7.75
N LYS A 171 -16.82 4.28 6.49
CA LYS A 171 -17.58 3.64 5.41
C LYS A 171 -17.23 2.14 5.29
N LEU A 172 -15.94 1.81 5.33
CA LEU A 172 -15.51 0.40 5.31
C LEU A 172 -15.97 -0.36 6.55
N ILE A 173 -15.70 0.18 7.74
CA ILE A 173 -15.94 -0.50 9.03
C ILE A 173 -17.44 -0.52 9.35
N LEU A 174 -18.12 0.62 9.38
CA LEU A 174 -19.48 0.72 9.92
C LEU A 174 -20.55 0.32 8.91
N GLU A 175 -20.32 0.50 7.60
CA GLU A 175 -21.35 0.29 6.59
C GLU A 175 -21.16 -1.03 5.83
N ILE A 176 -19.99 -1.24 5.22
CA ILE A 176 -19.79 -2.32 4.25
C ILE A 176 -19.41 -3.66 4.91
N ALA A 177 -18.39 -3.67 5.77
CA ALA A 177 -17.86 -4.89 6.38
C ALA A 177 -18.89 -5.68 7.23
N PRO A 178 -19.79 -5.05 8.02
CA PRO A 178 -20.78 -5.76 8.83
C PRO A 178 -21.80 -6.50 7.97
N GLN A 179 -22.25 -5.89 6.87
CA GLN A 179 -23.20 -6.50 5.93
C GLN A 179 -22.62 -7.74 5.25
N LEU A 180 -21.31 -7.74 5.02
CA LEU A 180 -20.59 -8.86 4.40
C LEU A 180 -20.06 -9.88 5.42
N ASN A 181 -20.30 -9.66 6.73
CA ASN A 181 -19.75 -10.46 7.81
C ASN A 181 -18.22 -10.63 7.71
N ILE A 182 -17.51 -9.53 7.45
CA ILE A 182 -16.05 -9.47 7.36
C ILE A 182 -15.49 -8.84 8.63
N SER A 183 -14.67 -9.59 9.36
CA SER A 183 -13.93 -9.07 10.51
C SER A 183 -12.68 -8.30 10.07
N ILE A 184 -12.62 -7.00 10.36
CA ILE A 184 -11.44 -6.16 10.16
C ILE A 184 -10.69 -6.04 11.48
N LEU A 185 -9.46 -6.53 11.54
CA LEU A 185 -8.63 -6.50 12.75
C LEU A 185 -7.79 -5.23 12.87
N SER A 186 -7.38 -4.63 11.75
CA SER A 186 -6.50 -3.47 11.79
C SER A 186 -6.66 -2.51 10.63
N ILE A 187 -6.35 -1.25 10.87
CA ILE A 187 -6.12 -0.23 9.84
C ILE A 187 -4.64 0.19 9.89
N GLY A 188 -3.92 -0.11 8.81
CA GLY A 188 -2.54 0.30 8.58
C GLY A 188 -2.41 1.61 7.79
N SER A 189 -1.44 2.45 8.13
CA SER A 189 -1.11 3.67 7.41
C SER A 189 0.37 4.10 7.61
N ASP A 190 0.88 5.07 6.83
CA ASP A 190 2.30 5.48 6.79
C ASP A 190 2.73 6.35 8.00
N GLY A 191 1.75 6.86 8.74
CA GLY A 191 1.94 7.68 9.94
C GLY A 191 2.02 9.18 9.70
N ALA A 192 1.68 9.69 8.51
CA ALA A 192 1.49 11.10 8.27
C ALA A 192 0.44 11.68 9.22
N ALA A 193 0.56 12.97 9.56
CA ALA A 193 -0.26 13.59 10.61
C ALA A 193 -1.77 13.44 10.36
N ALA A 194 -2.22 13.61 9.12
CA ALA A 194 -3.61 13.44 8.74
C ALA A 194 -4.08 11.98 8.91
N GLU A 195 -3.26 11.00 8.53
CA GLU A 195 -3.60 9.58 8.66
C GLU A 195 -3.61 9.12 10.11
N PHE A 196 -2.63 9.56 10.90
CA PHE A 196 -2.61 9.32 12.34
C PHE A 196 -3.82 9.94 13.04
N GLY A 197 -4.20 11.15 12.63
CA GLY A 197 -5.43 11.80 13.08
C GLY A 197 -6.66 10.94 12.74
N ALA A 198 -6.74 10.45 11.50
CA ALA A 198 -7.84 9.61 11.03
C ALA A 198 -7.95 8.30 11.83
N GLN A 199 -6.83 7.62 12.05
CA GLN A 199 -6.79 6.40 12.88
C GLN A 199 -7.18 6.70 14.34
N SER A 200 -6.78 7.85 14.87
CA SER A 200 -7.15 8.27 16.23
C SER A 200 -8.65 8.57 16.34
N ILE A 201 -9.28 9.13 15.32
CA ILE A 201 -10.74 9.30 15.25
C ILE A 201 -11.45 7.93 15.31
N ILE A 202 -10.94 6.92 14.59
CA ILE A 202 -11.51 5.57 14.64
C ILE A 202 -11.35 4.94 16.02
N LEU A 203 -10.16 5.02 16.63
CA LEU A 203 -9.90 4.47 17.97
C LEU A 203 -10.78 5.12 19.05
N ASN A 204 -11.05 6.43 18.93
CA ASN A 204 -11.87 7.19 19.86
C ASN A 204 -13.37 7.09 19.57
N THR A 205 -13.78 6.35 18.55
CA THR A 205 -15.21 6.15 18.25
C THR A 205 -15.90 5.49 19.44
N LYS A 206 -17.10 5.99 19.79
CA LYS A 206 -17.89 5.43 20.90
C LYS A 206 -18.40 4.05 20.48
N THR A 207 -18.01 3.04 21.24
CA THR A 207 -18.47 1.65 21.11
C THR A 207 -18.87 1.12 22.48
N ASP A 208 -19.83 0.21 22.52
CA ASP A 208 -20.33 -0.39 23.77
C ASP A 208 -19.26 -1.22 24.48
N LYS A 209 -18.34 -1.81 23.70
CA LYS A 209 -17.25 -2.64 24.19
C LYS A 209 -15.91 -2.03 23.78
N LYS A 210 -14.96 -2.07 24.70
CA LYS A 210 -13.56 -1.71 24.50
C LYS A 210 -12.68 -2.77 25.14
N ILE A 211 -11.57 -3.10 24.48
CA ILE A 211 -10.52 -3.94 25.04
C ILE A 211 -9.45 -3.00 25.60
N GLU A 212 -9.09 -3.19 26.86
CA GLU A 212 -8.01 -2.48 27.52
C GLU A 212 -6.93 -3.48 27.94
N ILE A 213 -5.68 -3.16 27.63
CA ILE A 213 -4.51 -3.95 28.00
C ILE A 213 -3.57 -3.02 28.74
N ILE A 214 -3.36 -3.32 30.02
CA ILE A 214 -2.51 -2.51 30.91
C ILE A 214 -1.26 -3.32 31.25
N ASP A 215 -0.12 -2.88 30.75
CA ASP A 215 1.19 -3.34 31.20
C ASP A 215 1.77 -2.34 32.20
N LYS A 216 1.70 -2.69 33.49
CA LYS A 216 2.21 -1.86 34.59
C LYS A 216 3.73 -1.75 34.61
N THR A 217 4.44 -2.73 34.04
CA THR A 217 5.92 -2.74 34.05
C THR A 217 6.49 -1.75 33.06
N LEU A 218 5.84 -1.62 31.89
CA LEU A 218 6.22 -0.68 30.83
C LEU A 218 5.41 0.62 30.88
N ASN A 219 4.46 0.73 31.81
CA ASN A 219 3.48 1.81 31.90
C ASN A 219 2.74 2.04 30.57
N ILE A 220 2.37 0.94 29.90
CA ILE A 220 1.63 0.96 28.64
C ILE A 220 0.16 0.70 28.95
N ASN A 221 -0.69 1.67 28.63
CA ASN A 221 -2.13 1.45 28.55
C ASN A 221 -2.54 1.46 27.06
N PHE A 222 -2.95 0.29 26.58
CA PHE A 222 -3.45 0.12 25.23
C PHE A 222 -4.96 -0.09 25.24
N ASN A 223 -5.68 0.68 24.42
CA ASN A 223 -7.11 0.53 24.26
C ASN A 223 -7.51 0.29 22.80
N CYS A 224 -8.57 -0.47 22.60
CA CYS A 224 -9.09 -0.80 21.28
C CYS A 224 -10.62 -0.85 21.29
N PRO A 225 -11.31 -0.11 20.40
CA PRO A 225 -12.75 -0.21 20.26
C PRO A 225 -13.15 -1.54 19.60
N VAL A 226 -14.25 -2.12 20.08
CA VAL A 226 -14.87 -3.31 19.50
C VAL A 226 -16.12 -2.88 18.74
N PHE A 227 -16.11 -3.05 17.42
CA PHE A 227 -17.25 -2.72 16.58
C PHE A 227 -18.21 -3.91 16.46
N PRO A 228 -19.54 -3.68 16.55
CA PRO A 228 -20.54 -4.73 16.35
C PRO A 228 -20.35 -5.45 15.00
N ASN A 229 -20.46 -6.78 14.99
CA ASN A 229 -20.32 -7.65 13.80
C ASN A 229 -18.95 -7.61 13.08
N ILE A 230 -17.95 -6.91 13.62
CA ILE A 230 -16.61 -6.82 13.04
C ILE A 230 -15.58 -7.36 14.03
N GLY A 231 -15.64 -6.90 15.28
CA GLY A 231 -14.65 -7.20 16.31
C GLY A 231 -13.74 -6.01 16.66
N PRO A 232 -12.62 -6.25 17.36
CA PRO A 232 -11.67 -5.23 17.74
C PRO A 232 -10.89 -4.69 16.53
N VAL A 233 -10.76 -3.36 16.43
CA VAL A 233 -9.98 -2.71 15.37
C VAL A 233 -8.75 -2.02 15.96
N LEU A 234 -7.58 -2.45 15.50
CA LEU A 234 -6.27 -1.95 15.93
C LEU A 234 -5.74 -0.91 14.95
N ARG A 235 -5.12 0.14 15.47
CA ARG A 235 -4.29 1.04 14.68
C ARG A 235 -2.91 0.44 14.49
N ILE A 236 -2.43 0.40 13.25
CA ILE A 236 -1.06 0.00 12.92
C ILE A 236 -0.39 1.12 12.11
N GLN A 237 0.85 1.44 12.47
CA GLN A 237 1.71 2.33 11.69
C GLN A 237 2.86 1.52 11.10
N ASP A 238 3.42 1.97 9.97
CA ASP A 238 4.60 1.33 9.40
C ASP A 238 5.84 1.53 10.30
N PRO A 239 6.38 0.46 10.93
CA PRO A 239 7.56 0.58 11.78
C PRO A 239 8.81 1.03 11.01
N LYS A 240 8.89 0.80 9.69
CA LYS A 240 10.00 1.28 8.87
C LYS A 240 9.96 2.80 8.74
N HIS A 241 8.78 3.40 8.61
CA HIS A 241 8.62 4.85 8.62
C HIS A 241 9.08 5.46 9.95
N ALA A 242 8.73 4.85 11.08
CA ALA A 242 9.22 5.30 12.39
C ALA A 242 10.76 5.29 12.46
N LYS A 243 11.41 4.23 11.96
CA LYS A 243 12.89 4.14 11.89
C LYS A 243 13.50 5.22 11.00
N LYS A 244 12.93 5.46 9.82
CA LYS A 244 13.36 6.52 8.90
C LYS A 244 13.25 7.89 9.57
N THR A 245 12.12 8.17 10.23
CA THR A 245 11.90 9.44 10.93
C THR A 245 12.90 9.63 12.06
N ALA A 246 13.10 8.62 12.92
CA ALA A 246 14.06 8.69 14.01
C ALA A 246 15.49 8.96 13.50
N ARG A 247 15.94 8.24 12.46
CA ARG A 247 17.24 8.48 11.80
C ARG A 247 17.32 9.91 11.28
N ASN A 248 16.33 10.32 10.48
CA ASN A 248 16.36 11.62 9.80
C ASN A 248 16.37 12.78 10.80
N VAL A 249 15.74 12.63 11.97
CA VAL A 249 15.80 13.61 13.07
C VAL A 249 17.22 13.76 13.59
N ILE A 250 17.91 12.67 13.91
CA ILE A 250 19.33 12.71 14.36
C ILE A 250 20.22 13.32 13.27
N MET A 251 20.06 12.87 12.02
CA MET A 251 20.92 13.27 10.91
C MET A 251 20.64 14.68 10.38
N SER A 252 19.59 15.35 10.86
CA SER A 252 19.31 16.73 10.51
C SER A 252 20.34 17.71 11.08
N GLY A 253 21.11 17.31 12.10
CA GLY A 253 22.06 18.17 12.83
C GLY A 253 21.41 19.22 13.73
N ALA A 254 20.16 19.59 13.47
CA ALA A 254 19.40 20.59 14.23
C ALA A 254 18.69 20.01 15.47
N ARG A 255 18.65 18.69 15.61
CA ARG A 255 17.93 17.99 16.70
C ARG A 255 18.82 16.93 17.34
N VAL A 256 18.60 16.72 18.63
CA VAL A 256 19.26 15.69 19.44
C VAL A 256 18.18 14.75 19.96
N LEU A 257 18.43 13.44 19.92
CA LEU A 257 17.59 12.46 20.63
C LEU A 257 18.13 12.25 22.04
N THR A 258 17.26 12.35 23.02
CA THR A 258 17.58 12.09 24.43
C THR A 258 17.05 10.72 24.85
N PHE A 259 17.89 9.95 25.53
CA PHE A 259 17.58 8.65 26.11
C PHE A 259 17.87 8.71 27.62
N GLY A 260 16.95 9.34 28.36
CA GLY A 260 17.16 9.65 29.77
C GLY A 260 18.35 10.61 29.95
N LYS A 261 19.46 10.11 30.50
CA LYS A 261 20.69 10.88 30.73
C LYS A 261 21.63 10.93 29.53
N ASN A 262 21.39 10.12 28.50
CA ASN A 262 22.26 10.01 27.33
C ASN A 262 21.69 10.75 26.12
N ILE A 263 22.56 11.16 25.20
CA ILE A 263 22.16 11.84 23.97
C ILE A 263 22.73 11.18 22.72
N ALA A 264 21.98 11.25 21.63
CA ALA A 264 22.44 10.88 20.29
C ALA A 264 22.25 12.08 19.35
N ASN A 265 23.35 12.53 18.75
CA ASN A 265 23.38 13.66 17.83
C ASN A 265 24.18 13.31 16.57
N PHE A 266 24.13 14.17 15.55
CA PHE A 266 24.84 13.95 14.29
C PHE A 266 26.36 13.76 14.48
N GLU A 267 26.98 14.51 15.39
CA GLU A 267 28.43 14.46 15.61
C GLU A 267 28.92 13.07 16.03
N HIS A 268 28.15 12.35 16.86
CA HIS A 268 28.46 10.97 17.23
C HIS A 268 28.54 10.06 15.99
N PHE A 269 27.57 10.17 15.08
CA PHE A 269 27.55 9.37 13.85
C PHE A 269 28.63 9.80 12.84
N PHE A 270 28.92 11.10 12.77
CA PHE A 270 30.00 11.62 11.93
C PHE A 270 31.38 11.14 12.40
N LYS A 271 31.61 11.04 13.72
CA LYS A 271 32.84 10.43 14.27
C LYS A 271 32.89 8.94 13.93
N LEU A 272 31.79 8.21 14.14
CA LEU A 272 31.71 6.77 13.88
C LEU A 272 31.96 6.41 12.42
N VAL A 273 31.43 7.17 11.46
CA VAL A 273 31.59 6.86 10.02
C VAL A 273 33.02 7.07 9.51
N ASN A 274 33.81 7.90 10.19
CA ASN A 274 35.20 8.17 9.85
C ASN A 274 36.20 7.20 10.53
N LEU A 275 35.72 6.27 11.36
CA LEU A 275 36.58 5.23 11.94
C LEU A 275 36.97 4.19 10.86
N PRO A 276 38.21 3.67 10.88
CA PRO A 276 38.66 2.68 9.90
C PRO A 276 37.88 1.36 9.95
N ASN A 277 37.29 1.03 11.12
CA ASN A 277 36.50 -0.18 11.33
C ASN A 277 34.99 0.08 11.37
N SER A 278 34.53 1.18 10.76
CA SER A 278 33.11 1.53 10.75
C SER A 278 32.30 0.53 9.93
N VAL A 279 31.17 0.09 10.48
CA VAL A 279 30.16 -0.69 9.75
C VAL A 279 29.23 0.22 8.94
N LEU A 280 29.28 1.54 9.21
CA LEU A 280 28.47 2.54 8.52
C LEU A 280 29.13 2.96 7.22
N TYR A 281 28.35 3.10 6.16
CA TYR A 281 28.84 3.72 4.93
C TYR A 281 28.82 5.24 5.07
N LYS A 282 29.73 5.92 4.37
CA LYS A 282 29.75 7.39 4.30
C LYS A 282 28.38 7.97 3.91
N ASN A 283 27.68 7.30 2.99
CA ASN A 283 26.36 7.69 2.51
C ASN A 283 25.22 7.38 3.51
N ASP A 284 25.46 6.62 4.57
CA ASP A 284 24.47 6.40 5.63
C ASP A 284 24.30 7.65 6.52
N VAL A 285 25.31 8.53 6.52
CA VAL A 285 25.40 9.73 7.38
C VAL A 285 25.48 11.01 6.55
N ILE A 286 26.32 11.03 5.50
CA ILE A 286 26.58 12.21 4.66
C ILE A 286 25.87 12.04 3.31
N LYS A 287 25.12 13.06 2.87
CA LYS A 287 24.30 12.99 1.63
C LYS A 287 23.38 11.76 1.60
N LEU A 288 22.80 11.44 2.75
CA LEU A 288 21.98 10.26 2.94
C LEU A 288 20.71 10.28 2.09
N ASP A 289 20.34 9.10 1.57
CA ASP A 289 19.02 8.89 1.00
C ASP A 289 17.99 8.77 2.12
N ARG A 290 17.13 9.79 2.22
CA ARG A 290 16.11 9.88 3.28
C ARG A 290 15.01 8.81 3.16
N GLN A 291 14.88 8.19 1.99
CA GLN A 291 13.89 7.15 1.72
C GLN A 291 14.45 5.73 1.83
N ASP A 292 15.77 5.56 1.91
CA ASP A 292 16.38 4.24 2.03
C ASP A 292 16.15 3.61 3.42
N ASP A 293 15.28 2.61 3.46
CA ASP A 293 14.99 1.77 4.63
C ASP A 293 16.23 0.95 5.07
N GLY A 294 17.10 0.60 4.13
CA GLY A 294 18.33 -0.16 4.35
C GLY A 294 19.33 0.65 5.17
N ALA A 295 19.66 1.85 4.73
CA ALA A 295 20.46 2.81 5.50
C ALA A 295 19.79 3.18 6.83
N ALA A 296 18.45 3.27 6.89
CA ALA A 296 17.75 3.49 8.16
C ALA A 296 17.93 2.33 9.14
N SER A 297 18.08 1.11 8.63
CA SER A 297 18.31 -0.09 9.42
C SER A 297 19.78 -0.27 9.79
N SER A 298 20.74 0.23 9.02
CA SER A 298 22.18 0.19 9.36
C SER A 298 22.54 1.18 10.45
N VAL A 299 22.00 2.41 10.38
CA VAL A 299 22.25 3.48 11.37
C VAL A 299 21.56 3.18 12.71
N ASN A 300 20.37 2.61 12.66
CA ASN A 300 19.69 2.16 13.87
C ASN A 300 20.29 0.83 14.34
N PHE A 301 21.31 0.91 15.21
CA PHE A 301 21.84 -0.24 15.96
C PHE A 301 20.78 -0.95 16.82
N PHE A 302 19.58 -0.39 16.93
CA PHE A 302 18.37 -1.11 17.31
C PHE A 302 17.97 -2.15 16.25
N LYS A 303 18.85 -3.13 15.99
CA LYS A 303 18.38 -4.51 15.87
C LYS A 303 17.89 -4.93 17.26
N CYS A 304 16.75 -4.37 17.67
CA CYS A 304 15.80 -5.26 18.28
C CYS A 304 15.47 -6.29 17.19
N LYS A 305 16.18 -7.45 17.20
CA LYS A 305 15.38 -8.67 17.38
C LYS A 305 14.42 -8.27 18.48
N PRO A 306 13.10 -8.27 18.28
CA PRO A 306 12.24 -8.11 19.43
C PRO A 306 12.85 -9.03 20.48
N SER A 307 13.26 -8.47 21.62
CA SER A 307 13.44 -9.29 22.81
C SER A 307 12.18 -10.15 22.86
N LYS A 308 12.23 -11.34 23.45
CA LYS A 308 11.05 -12.20 23.57
C LYS A 308 9.80 -11.51 24.20
N SER A 309 9.91 -10.23 24.56
CA SER A 309 8.88 -9.27 25.00
C SER A 309 8.37 -8.24 23.96
N PHE A 310 8.91 -8.13 22.73
CA PHE A 310 8.48 -7.15 21.71
C PHE A 310 8.07 -7.80 20.38
N THR A 311 7.73 -9.07 20.41
CA THR A 311 6.91 -9.70 19.37
C THR A 311 5.59 -8.93 19.28
N PRO A 312 5.02 -8.73 18.07
CA PRO A 312 3.68 -8.20 17.99
C PRO A 312 2.78 -9.12 18.80
N ILE A 313 2.27 -8.62 19.93
CA ILE A 313 1.47 -9.36 20.91
C ILE A 313 0.22 -10.00 20.26
N THR A 314 -0.10 -9.66 19.01
CA THR A 314 -1.17 -10.26 18.22
C THR A 314 -0.82 -11.57 17.50
N PHE A 315 0.45 -11.90 17.24
CA PHE A 315 0.81 -13.09 16.44
C PHE A 315 1.32 -14.29 17.27
N GLU A 316 2.08 -14.06 18.35
CA GLU A 316 2.58 -15.15 19.20
C GLU A 316 1.48 -15.78 20.08
N TYR A 317 0.47 -15.00 20.49
CA TYR A 317 -0.66 -15.53 21.27
C TYR A 317 -1.47 -16.60 20.48
N LEU A 318 -1.45 -16.51 19.14
CA LEU A 318 -2.11 -17.49 18.25
C LEU A 318 -1.22 -18.70 17.91
N GLN A 319 0.11 -18.55 17.91
CA GLN A 319 1.04 -19.66 17.70
C GLN A 319 1.15 -20.57 18.93
N HIS A 320 1.04 -20.02 20.14
CA HIS A 320 1.22 -20.82 21.36
C HIS A 320 0.12 -21.88 21.59
N LYS A 321 -1.04 -21.75 20.92
CA LYS A 321 -2.12 -22.76 20.92
C LYS A 321 -2.06 -23.77 19.76
N ARG A 322 -1.14 -23.64 18.80
CA ARG A 322 -1.01 -24.56 17.67
C ARG A 322 0.47 -24.85 17.42
N ASN A 323 0.96 -25.97 17.96
CA ASN A 323 2.30 -26.52 17.72
C ASN A 323 2.66 -26.53 16.22
N ILE A 324 3.30 -25.47 15.73
CA ILE A 324 3.86 -25.41 14.37
C ILE A 324 5.30 -24.93 14.51
N TYR A 325 6.22 -25.81 14.15
CA TYR A 325 7.67 -25.71 14.33
C TYR A 325 8.31 -24.49 13.64
N GLU A 326 9.40 -24.02 14.28
CA GLU A 326 10.41 -23.10 13.76
C GLU A 326 11.10 -23.65 12.50
N GLY A 327 11.35 -22.79 11.51
CA GLY A 327 12.26 -23.15 10.41
C GLY A 327 12.22 -22.19 9.23
N TYR A 328 13.38 -21.60 8.94
CA TYR A 328 13.79 -20.98 7.67
C TYR A 328 13.38 -19.52 7.40
N TRP A 329 14.27 -18.61 7.82
CA TRP A 329 14.47 -17.30 7.18
C TRP A 329 15.87 -17.25 6.56
N TYR A 330 15.96 -16.70 5.35
CA TYR A 330 17.14 -16.39 4.52
C TYR A 330 17.78 -17.51 3.67
N ARG A 331 17.38 -17.54 2.38
CA ARG A 331 18.30 -17.70 1.25
C ARG A 331 17.93 -16.65 0.18
N LYS A 332 18.76 -15.62 0.01
CA LYS A 332 18.77 -14.77 -1.20
C LYS A 332 19.40 -15.61 -2.34
N PRO A 333 18.78 -15.77 -3.51
CA PRO A 333 19.52 -16.09 -4.72
C PRO A 333 20.24 -14.84 -5.21
N SER A 334 21.54 -15.00 -5.40
CA SER A 334 22.47 -14.07 -6.03
C SER A 334 22.00 -13.71 -7.44
N PHE A 335 21.96 -12.42 -7.79
CA PHE A 335 21.96 -12.00 -9.19
C PHE A 335 23.20 -11.14 -9.46
N LEU A 336 24.00 -11.65 -10.40
CA LEU A 336 25.17 -11.03 -11.01
C LEU A 336 24.72 -9.78 -11.80
N LEU A 337 25.31 -8.62 -11.55
CA LEU A 337 25.11 -7.42 -12.36
C LEU A 337 26.07 -7.49 -13.57
N ILE A 338 25.54 -7.79 -14.76
CA ILE A 338 26.29 -7.57 -16.02
C ILE A 338 26.01 -6.13 -16.47
N LYS A 339 27.05 -5.30 -16.42
CA LYS A 339 27.08 -3.93 -16.94
C LYS A 339 26.96 -3.99 -18.47
N ARG A 340 25.87 -3.46 -19.04
CA ARG A 340 25.78 -3.19 -20.48
C ARG A 340 26.06 -1.71 -20.73
N ASN A 341 27.03 -1.45 -21.58
CA ASN A 341 27.37 -0.12 -22.08
C ASN A 341 26.17 0.48 -22.82
N THR A 342 25.88 1.74 -22.51
CA THR A 342 25.00 2.64 -23.25
C THR A 342 25.56 2.95 -24.63
N PRO A 343 24.73 3.00 -25.69
CA PRO A 343 24.96 3.90 -26.80
C PRO A 343 24.15 5.20 -26.62
N GLU A 344 24.82 6.27 -27.01
CA GLU A 344 24.47 7.68 -27.10
C GLU A 344 23.00 8.01 -27.43
N VAL A 345 22.48 9.03 -26.73
CA VAL A 345 21.22 9.71 -27.04
C VAL A 345 21.51 10.80 -28.07
N ILE A 346 20.75 10.81 -29.16
CA ILE A 346 20.74 11.90 -30.15
C ILE A 346 19.78 12.99 -29.63
N ASP A 347 20.30 14.21 -29.47
CA ASP A 347 19.53 15.41 -29.13
C ASP A 347 18.55 15.79 -30.25
N ILE A 348 17.30 16.09 -29.88
CA ILE A 348 16.21 16.46 -30.81
C ILE A 348 16.07 17.99 -30.96
N ASP A 349 17.00 18.78 -30.40
CA ASP A 349 16.97 20.25 -30.52
C ASP A 349 17.63 20.79 -31.82
N ASN A 350 17.84 19.94 -32.85
CA ASN A 350 18.40 20.35 -34.14
C ASN A 350 17.61 19.82 -35.36
N LEU A 351 16.33 20.15 -35.44
CA LEU A 351 15.62 20.19 -36.72
C LEU A 351 14.84 21.50 -36.81
N GLN A 352 15.32 22.39 -37.69
CA GLN A 352 14.61 23.56 -38.19
C GLN A 352 13.31 23.17 -38.91
#